data_AF-A0A2W6DZJ5-F1
#
_entry.id   AF-A0A2W6DZJ5-F1
#
_cell.length_a   1.000
_cell.length_b   1.000
_cell.length_c   1.000
_cell.angle_alpha   90.00
_cell.angle_beta   90.00
_cell.angle_gamma   90.00
#
_symmetry.space_group_name_H-M   'P 1'
#
loop_
_entity.id
_entity.type
_entity.pdbx_description
1 polymer ?
#
loop_
_entity_poly.entity_id
_entity_poly.type
_entity_poly.pdbx_seq_one_letter_code
_entity_poly.pdbx_strand_id
1 'polypeptide(L)'
;MIRGRSLLGGVGHVLQLAIAVELQGNGVPAAKVAAGTAYGKLETKVHERIDGDKATGAWYTYKINIAFAPDPAVVDAEEIAFIQTVRLVETTSGANTDPELTNQKRQTPSATSVDRRSGKKQGWYGMKDDGTGSTQLSAWKKSTPAAPAMMADRSSWNQPNATWQFETMVVCRCGADTGKVYVVVTWGFTVDADLKLTEQAPMVTNKQSTEATTAVDNWNNQAAGSAFDRNAPGQLLLPALR
;
A
#
# COMPACT_ATOMS: atom_id res chain seq x y z
N MET A 1 -0.52 -35.19 -10.02
CA MET A 1 -0.43 -34.14 -11.07
C MET A 1 0.41 -33.00 -10.51
N ILE A 2 1.71 -32.96 -10.84
CA ILE A 2 2.68 -32.00 -10.29
C ILE A 2 2.55 -30.72 -11.12
N ARG A 3 1.97 -29.65 -10.55
CA ARG A 3 1.95 -28.33 -11.18
C ARG A 3 3.35 -27.73 -11.08
N GLY A 4 4.05 -27.66 -12.20
CA GLY A 4 5.29 -26.90 -12.32
C GLY A 4 5.03 -25.43 -11.96
N ARG A 5 5.72 -24.94 -10.93
CA ARG A 5 5.77 -23.51 -10.61
C ARG A 5 6.46 -22.81 -11.78
N SER A 6 5.71 -21.97 -12.48
CA SER A 6 6.28 -21.04 -13.46
C SER A 6 7.15 -20.02 -12.71
N LEU A 7 8.46 -20.11 -12.91
CA LEU A 7 9.48 -19.14 -12.45
C LEU A 7 9.63 -17.99 -13.47
N LEU A 8 8.55 -17.59 -14.14
CA LEU A 8 8.58 -16.40 -14.99
C LEU A 8 8.53 -15.17 -14.08
N GLY A 9 9.69 -14.78 -13.57
CA GLY A 9 9.92 -13.42 -13.12
C GLY A 9 9.57 -12.49 -14.27
N GLY A 10 8.52 -11.69 -14.11
CA GLY A 10 8.06 -10.77 -15.14
C GLY A 10 9.17 -9.83 -15.60
N VAL A 11 9.03 -9.26 -16.80
CA VAL A 11 9.99 -8.36 -17.46
C VAL A 11 10.57 -7.29 -16.52
N GLY A 12 9.81 -6.83 -15.52
CA GLY A 12 10.26 -5.88 -14.50
C GLY A 12 11.41 -6.38 -13.62
N HIS A 13 11.47 -7.67 -13.27
CA HIS A 13 12.56 -8.22 -12.47
C HIS A 13 13.88 -8.27 -13.23
N VAL A 14 13.83 -8.61 -14.52
CA VAL A 14 15.01 -8.63 -15.38
C VAL A 14 15.60 -7.22 -15.52
N LEU A 15 14.74 -6.21 -15.67
CA LEU A 15 15.17 -4.82 -15.77
C LEU A 15 15.77 -4.29 -14.45
N GLN A 16 15.17 -4.62 -13.31
CA GLN A 16 15.71 -4.24 -11.99
C GLN A 16 17.10 -4.84 -11.75
N LEU A 17 17.30 -6.11 -12.14
CA LEU A 17 18.60 -6.76 -12.04
C LEU A 17 19.64 -6.09 -12.96
N ALA A 18 19.27 -5.75 -14.20
CA ALA A 18 20.17 -5.07 -15.13
C ALA A 18 20.62 -3.70 -14.61
N ILE A 19 19.69 -2.89 -14.12
CA ILE A 19 20.00 -1.58 -13.51
C ILE A 19 20.87 -1.76 -12.26
N ALA A 20 20.59 -2.79 -11.44
CA ALA A 20 21.37 -3.03 -10.24
C ALA A 20 22.83 -3.40 -10.56
N VAL A 21 23.03 -4.24 -11.58
CA VAL A 21 24.36 -4.61 -12.07
C VAL A 21 25.10 -3.40 -12.65
N GLU A 22 24.43 -2.55 -13.42
CA GLU A 22 25.04 -1.35 -14.00
C GLU A 22 25.48 -0.34 -12.92
N LEU A 23 24.63 -0.09 -11.92
CA LEU A 23 24.96 0.82 -10.80
C LEU A 23 26.10 0.27 -9.93
N GLN A 24 26.15 -1.05 -9.72
CA GLN A 24 27.28 -1.70 -9.05
C GLN A 24 28.57 -1.55 -9.87
N GLY A 25 28.50 -1.68 -11.20
CA GLY A 25 29.62 -1.42 -12.11
C GLY A 25 30.18 0.00 -12.03
N ASN A 26 29.34 0.96 -11.62
CA ASN A 26 29.70 2.36 -11.39
C ASN A 26 30.13 2.67 -9.93
N GLY A 27 30.37 1.64 -9.10
CA GLY A 27 30.87 1.80 -7.74
C GLY A 27 29.81 2.17 -6.70
N VAL A 28 28.51 2.11 -7.04
CA VAL A 28 27.44 2.26 -6.05
C VAL A 28 27.39 1.01 -5.17
N PRO A 29 27.52 1.12 -3.84
CA PRO A 29 27.45 -0.04 -2.96
C PRO A 29 26.15 -0.81 -3.18
N ALA A 30 26.21 -2.13 -3.34
CA ALA A 30 25.04 -2.98 -3.60
C ALA A 30 23.88 -2.73 -2.61
N ALA A 31 24.20 -2.42 -1.35
CA ALA A 31 23.24 -2.06 -0.31
C ALA A 31 22.41 -0.80 -0.61
N LYS A 32 22.91 0.14 -1.41
CA LYS A 32 22.18 1.33 -1.87
C LYS A 32 21.34 1.10 -3.13
N VAL A 33 21.50 -0.07 -3.76
CA VAL A 33 20.83 -0.43 -5.01
C VAL A 33 19.68 -1.43 -4.75
N ALA A 34 19.66 -2.06 -3.58
CA ALA A 34 18.56 -2.93 -3.18
C ALA A 34 17.25 -2.13 -3.03
N ALA A 35 16.14 -2.75 -3.42
CA ALA A 35 14.83 -2.16 -3.23
C ALA A 35 14.53 -1.99 -1.73
N GLY A 36 14.02 -0.82 -1.36
CA GLY A 36 13.61 -0.47 -0.01
C GLY A 36 14.71 -0.01 0.95
N THR A 37 15.97 0.06 0.51
CA THR A 37 17.11 0.46 1.36
C THR A 37 17.67 1.84 1.05
N ALA A 38 17.22 2.48 -0.04
CA ALA A 38 17.78 3.74 -0.52
C ALA A 38 17.51 4.93 0.43
N TYR A 39 16.42 4.88 1.21
CA TYR A 39 15.95 6.01 2.03
C TYR A 39 15.80 5.68 3.50
N GLY A 40 16.14 4.46 3.93
CA GLY A 40 15.93 4.01 5.29
C GLY A 40 15.78 2.49 5.40
N LYS A 41 15.24 2.05 6.54
CA LYS A 41 14.98 0.64 6.84
C LYS A 41 13.47 0.38 6.84
N LEU A 42 13.01 -0.48 5.94
CA LEU A 42 11.66 -1.02 5.94
C LEU A 42 11.61 -2.35 6.69
N GLU A 43 10.59 -2.55 7.52
CA GLU A 43 10.23 -3.85 8.09
C GLU A 43 8.77 -4.17 7.80
N THR A 44 8.50 -5.40 7.39
CA THR A 44 7.14 -5.92 7.16
C THR A 44 6.95 -7.19 7.98
N LYS A 45 5.81 -7.33 8.63
CA LYS A 45 5.50 -8.49 9.46
C LYS A 45 4.01 -8.84 9.37
N VAL A 46 3.72 -10.05 8.91
CA VAL A 46 2.39 -10.65 9.06
C VAL A 46 2.20 -10.97 10.55
N HIS A 47 1.19 -10.36 11.15
CA HIS A 47 0.89 -10.48 12.58
C HIS A 47 -0.25 -11.46 12.86
N GLU A 48 -1.19 -11.60 11.93
CA GLU A 48 -2.36 -12.46 12.06
C GLU A 48 -2.67 -13.07 10.69
N ARG A 49 -2.85 -14.38 10.63
CA ARG A 49 -3.31 -15.11 9.45
C ARG A 49 -4.27 -16.19 9.92
N ILE A 50 -5.55 -15.99 9.68
CA ILE A 50 -6.62 -16.87 10.13
C ILE A 50 -7.47 -17.21 8.92
N ASP A 51 -7.51 -18.50 8.57
CA ASP A 51 -8.44 -19.00 7.58
C ASP A 51 -9.88 -18.86 8.08
N GLY A 52 -10.81 -18.57 7.17
CA GLY A 52 -12.23 -18.61 7.47
C GLY A 52 -12.76 -20.05 7.50
N ASP A 53 -14.04 -20.17 7.82
CA ASP A 53 -14.78 -21.42 7.77
C ASP A 53 -16.20 -21.18 7.28
N LYS A 54 -16.47 -21.70 6.09
CA LYS A 54 -17.76 -21.55 5.41
C LYS A 54 -18.91 -22.26 6.14
N ALA A 55 -18.64 -23.36 6.84
CA ALA A 55 -19.67 -24.13 7.52
C ALA A 55 -20.18 -23.39 8.77
N THR A 56 -19.28 -22.70 9.47
CA THR A 56 -19.60 -21.93 10.68
C THR A 56 -19.88 -20.45 10.41
N GLY A 57 -19.57 -19.97 9.20
CA GLY A 57 -19.65 -18.56 8.83
C GLY A 57 -18.50 -17.72 9.42
N ALA A 58 -17.42 -18.35 9.90
CA ALA A 58 -16.26 -17.65 10.43
C ALA A 58 -15.51 -16.90 9.34
N TRP A 59 -15.15 -15.65 9.63
CA TRP A 59 -14.46 -14.75 8.70
C TRP A 59 -12.97 -15.08 8.65
N TYR A 60 -12.36 -14.98 7.47
CA TYR A 60 -10.90 -14.97 7.38
C TYR A 60 -10.36 -13.63 7.89
N THR A 61 -9.12 -13.65 8.37
CA THR A 61 -8.41 -12.43 8.79
C THR A 61 -6.96 -12.47 8.33
N TYR A 62 -6.50 -11.35 7.82
CA TYR A 62 -5.10 -11.11 7.52
C TYR A 62 -4.67 -9.75 8.08
N LYS A 63 -3.60 -9.74 8.90
CA LYS A 63 -3.05 -8.51 9.49
C LYS A 63 -1.57 -8.39 9.17
N ILE A 64 -1.17 -7.23 8.67
CA ILE A 64 0.23 -6.88 8.41
C ILE A 64 0.60 -5.60 9.16
N ASN A 65 1.82 -5.58 9.68
CA ASN A 65 2.44 -4.39 10.23
C ASN A 65 3.59 -3.98 9.32
N ILE A 66 3.69 -2.69 9.04
CA ILE A 66 4.74 -2.08 8.23
C ILE A 66 5.39 -0.99 9.06
N ALA A 67 6.72 -1.01 9.15
CA ALA A 67 7.52 -0.02 9.85
C ALA A 67 8.55 0.58 8.90
N PHE A 68 8.79 1.89 8.99
CA PHE A 68 9.83 2.56 8.23
C PHE A 68 10.63 3.52 9.11
N ALA A 69 11.92 3.28 9.22
CA ALA A 69 12.87 4.17 9.86
C ALA A 69 13.68 4.90 8.77
N PRO A 70 13.41 6.19 8.48
CA PRO A 70 14.15 6.93 7.46
C PRO A 70 15.61 7.13 7.86
N ASP A 71 16.49 7.18 6.86
CA ASP A 71 17.86 7.64 7.03
C ASP A 71 17.90 9.19 6.91
N PRO A 72 18.17 9.91 8.01
CA PRO A 72 18.14 11.38 8.01
C PRO A 72 19.24 12.01 7.13
N ALA A 73 20.24 11.23 6.67
CA ALA A 73 21.26 11.74 5.76
C ALA A 73 20.78 11.87 4.31
N VAL A 74 19.65 11.24 3.95
CA VAL A 74 19.16 11.18 2.56
C VAL A 74 17.68 11.58 2.41
N VAL A 75 16.94 11.65 3.52
CA VAL A 75 15.52 12.03 3.55
C VAL A 75 15.37 13.47 4.01
N ASP A 76 14.68 14.30 3.22
CA ASP A 76 14.33 15.68 3.57
C ASP A 76 12.83 15.84 3.86
N ALA A 77 12.37 15.05 4.84
CA ALA A 77 11.02 15.08 5.38
C ALA A 77 10.99 15.69 6.77
N GLU A 78 9.90 16.38 7.08
CA GLU A 78 9.53 16.78 8.44
C GLU A 78 8.51 15.79 9.03
N GLU A 79 7.67 15.17 8.19
CA GLU A 79 6.75 14.10 8.56
C GLU A 79 6.61 13.07 7.44
N ILE A 80 6.57 11.78 7.80
CA ILE A 80 6.35 10.67 6.88
C ILE A 80 5.14 9.87 7.36
N ALA A 81 4.24 9.55 6.43
CA ALA A 81 3.06 8.73 6.68
C ALA A 81 2.86 7.75 5.51
N PHE A 82 1.75 7.02 5.52
CA PHE A 82 1.46 5.99 4.54
C PHE A 82 0.25 6.36 3.69
N ILE A 83 0.36 6.11 2.40
CA ILE A 83 -0.79 6.03 1.48
C ILE A 83 -0.87 4.57 1.07
N GLN A 84 -2.06 3.98 1.16
CA GLN A 84 -2.29 2.62 0.69
C GLN A 84 -3.31 2.66 -0.44
N THR A 85 -3.12 1.83 -1.46
CA THR A 85 -4.18 1.49 -2.41
C THR A 85 -4.60 0.05 -2.23
N VAL A 86 -5.86 -0.23 -2.55
CA VAL A 86 -6.45 -1.58 -2.53
C VAL A 86 -7.08 -1.90 -3.87
N ARG A 87 -6.92 -3.15 -4.29
CA ARG A 87 -7.68 -3.81 -5.35
C ARG A 87 -8.28 -5.08 -4.78
N LEU A 88 -9.60 -5.16 -4.82
CA LEU A 88 -10.38 -6.28 -4.31
C LEU A 88 -11.27 -6.82 -5.43
N VAL A 89 -10.96 -8.01 -5.92
CA VAL A 89 -11.64 -8.61 -7.07
C VAL A 89 -11.99 -10.07 -6.84
N GLU A 90 -12.96 -10.57 -7.59
CA GLU A 90 -13.17 -12.01 -7.72
C GLU A 90 -12.00 -12.62 -8.52
N THR A 91 -11.49 -13.75 -8.04
CA THR A 91 -10.21 -14.33 -8.45
C THR A 91 -10.22 -14.81 -9.89
N THR A 92 -11.35 -15.29 -10.40
CA THR A 92 -11.46 -15.89 -11.74
C THR A 92 -11.77 -14.85 -12.81
N SER A 93 -12.78 -14.02 -12.56
CA SER A 93 -13.35 -13.04 -13.50
C SER A 93 -12.64 -11.69 -13.43
N GLY A 94 -11.93 -11.40 -12.33
CA GLY A 94 -11.36 -10.07 -12.07
C GLY A 94 -12.42 -8.99 -11.82
N ALA A 95 -13.70 -9.36 -11.65
CA ALA A 95 -14.77 -8.43 -11.34
C ALA A 95 -14.53 -7.77 -9.98
N ASN A 96 -14.78 -6.47 -9.86
CA ASN A 96 -14.65 -5.76 -8.60
C ASN A 96 -15.61 -6.35 -7.54
N THR A 97 -15.08 -6.63 -6.35
CA THR A 97 -15.84 -7.11 -5.20
C THR A 97 -15.76 -6.17 -3.99
N ASP A 98 -15.15 -4.99 -4.10
CA ASP A 98 -15.13 -3.98 -3.05
C ASP A 98 -16.56 -3.56 -2.67
N PRO A 99 -17.03 -3.81 -1.42
CA PRO A 99 -18.38 -3.43 -1.01
C PRO A 99 -18.54 -1.91 -0.81
N GLU A 100 -17.46 -1.14 -0.73
CA GLU A 100 -17.50 0.31 -0.51
C GLU A 100 -17.76 1.07 -1.82
N LEU A 101 -19.02 1.46 -2.07
CA LEU A 101 -19.40 2.25 -3.25
C LEU A 101 -18.60 3.55 -3.41
N THR A 102 -18.16 4.17 -2.31
CA THR A 102 -17.31 5.37 -2.35
C THR A 102 -15.94 5.10 -2.95
N ASN A 103 -15.38 3.90 -2.75
CA ASN A 103 -14.14 3.46 -3.39
C ASN A 103 -14.36 3.21 -4.87
N GLN A 104 -15.46 2.53 -5.22
CA GLN A 104 -15.81 2.24 -6.61
C GLN A 104 -15.96 3.52 -7.46
N LYS A 105 -16.46 4.62 -6.90
CA LYS A 105 -16.58 5.91 -7.61
C LYS A 105 -15.25 6.53 -8.04
N ARG A 106 -14.15 6.19 -7.36
CA ARG A 106 -12.81 6.77 -7.59
C ARG A 106 -11.79 5.71 -8.01
N GLN A 107 -12.24 4.51 -8.35
CA GLN A 107 -11.34 3.44 -8.77
C GLN A 107 -10.74 3.75 -10.14
N THR A 108 -9.54 3.25 -10.35
CA THR A 108 -8.92 3.13 -11.67
C THR A 108 -9.66 2.08 -12.52
N PRO A 109 -9.38 2.00 -13.84
CA PRO A 109 -9.94 0.94 -14.69
C PRO A 109 -9.65 -0.48 -14.22
N SER A 110 -8.55 -0.71 -13.47
CA SER A 110 -8.21 -2.03 -12.93
C SER A 110 -8.85 -2.33 -11.57
N ALA A 111 -9.82 -1.52 -11.13
CA ALA A 111 -10.48 -1.62 -9.83
C ALA A 111 -9.56 -1.37 -8.62
N THR A 112 -8.55 -0.50 -8.79
CA THR A 112 -7.68 -0.04 -7.70
C THR A 112 -8.16 1.30 -7.19
N SER A 113 -8.16 1.52 -5.87
CA SER A 113 -8.45 2.85 -5.31
C SER A 113 -7.57 3.13 -4.08
N VAL A 114 -7.46 4.40 -3.69
CA VAL A 114 -6.87 4.77 -2.38
C VAL A 114 -7.69 4.10 -1.27
N ASP A 115 -7.05 3.26 -0.47
CA ASP A 115 -7.68 2.46 0.59
C ASP A 115 -8.04 3.35 1.79
N ARG A 116 -9.24 3.92 1.72
CA ARG A 116 -9.79 4.81 2.73
C ARG A 116 -11.28 4.59 2.84
N ARG A 117 -11.70 4.34 4.09
CA ARG A 117 -13.09 4.17 4.46
C ARG A 117 -13.94 5.37 4.03
N SER A 118 -15.18 5.08 3.65
CA SER A 118 -16.22 6.08 3.48
C SER A 118 -16.31 7.06 4.67
N GLY A 119 -16.58 8.34 4.37
CA GLY A 119 -16.76 9.38 5.38
C GLY A 119 -15.47 9.95 5.96
N LYS A 120 -14.29 9.57 5.46
CA LYS A 120 -12.99 10.13 5.88
C LYS A 120 -12.53 11.29 5.01
N LYS A 121 -12.00 12.34 5.64
CA LYS A 121 -11.47 13.51 4.95
C LYS A 121 -10.04 13.31 4.47
N GLN A 122 -9.22 12.61 5.25
CA GLN A 122 -7.81 12.36 4.94
C GLN A 122 -7.65 11.16 4.00
N GLY A 123 -6.84 11.32 2.95
CA GLY A 123 -6.39 10.22 2.07
C GLY A 123 -5.30 9.35 2.68
N TRP A 124 -4.63 9.81 3.74
CA TRP A 124 -3.58 9.10 4.45
C TRP A 124 -4.13 7.90 5.23
N TYR A 125 -3.53 6.72 5.06
CA TYR A 125 -4.00 5.50 5.71
C TYR A 125 -3.94 5.63 7.24
N GLY A 126 -4.99 5.23 7.94
CA GLY A 126 -5.04 5.28 9.41
C GLY A 126 -5.03 6.69 10.02
N MET A 127 -5.05 7.76 9.23
CA MET A 127 -5.14 9.12 9.75
C MET A 127 -6.59 9.52 10.06
N LYS A 128 -6.77 10.27 11.15
CA LYS A 128 -8.06 10.87 11.55
C LYS A 128 -8.28 12.19 10.82
N ASP A 129 -9.52 12.67 10.79
CA ASP A 129 -9.88 13.89 10.08
C ASP A 129 -9.23 15.17 10.65
N ASP A 130 -8.81 15.14 11.92
CA ASP A 130 -8.02 16.20 12.57
C ASP A 130 -6.52 16.19 12.17
N GLY A 131 -6.11 15.24 11.33
CA GLY A 131 -4.73 15.10 10.86
C GLY A 131 -3.81 14.29 11.79
N THR A 132 -4.33 13.80 12.91
CA THR A 132 -3.59 12.92 13.85
C THR A 132 -3.67 11.45 13.45
N GLY A 133 -2.74 10.63 13.94
CA GLY A 133 -2.77 9.18 13.74
C GLY A 133 -3.87 8.50 14.55
N SER A 134 -4.44 7.42 14.00
CA SER A 134 -5.22 6.45 14.77
C SER A 134 -4.31 5.40 15.42
N THR A 135 -4.88 4.41 16.10
CA THR A 135 -4.12 3.27 16.64
C THR A 135 -3.44 2.42 15.55
N GLN A 136 -3.84 2.58 14.29
CA GLN A 136 -3.27 1.88 13.14
C GLN A 136 -2.16 2.67 12.44
N LEU A 137 -1.92 3.92 12.85
CA LEU A 137 -0.92 4.80 12.22
C LEU A 137 -0.14 5.57 13.28
N SER A 138 1.17 5.42 13.28
CA SER A 138 2.10 6.40 13.85
C SER A 138 2.90 7.02 12.71
N ALA A 139 2.68 8.30 12.41
CA ALA A 139 3.54 9.02 11.47
C ALA A 139 4.95 9.19 12.07
N TRP A 140 5.98 9.06 11.25
CA TRP A 140 7.32 9.50 11.65
C TRP A 140 7.35 11.02 11.64
N LYS A 141 8.02 11.61 12.63
CA LYS A 141 8.29 13.04 12.71
C LYS A 141 9.78 13.24 12.90
N LYS A 142 10.34 14.26 12.26
CA LYS A 142 11.75 14.62 12.44
C LYS A 142 11.99 15.03 13.89
N SER A 143 12.71 14.18 14.62
CA SER A 143 13.09 14.41 16.02
C SER A 143 14.36 13.62 16.35
N THR A 144 14.90 13.82 17.56
CA THR A 144 16.04 13.05 18.06
C THR A 144 15.77 12.64 19.51
N PRO A 145 15.57 11.35 19.82
CA PRO A 145 15.43 10.23 18.87
C PRO A 145 14.11 10.30 18.10
N ALA A 146 14.09 9.77 16.87
CA ALA A 146 12.86 9.58 16.11
C ALA A 146 12.38 8.14 16.21
N ALA A 147 11.10 7.95 16.50
CA ALA A 147 10.45 6.64 16.36
C ALA A 147 10.11 6.40 14.88
N PRO A 148 10.19 5.13 14.39
CA PRO A 148 9.80 4.80 13.02
C PRO A 148 8.34 5.19 12.71
N ALA A 149 8.05 5.42 11.42
CA ALA A 149 6.68 5.45 10.94
C ALA A 149 6.12 4.02 11.04
N MET A 150 4.91 3.86 11.56
CA MET A 150 4.25 2.57 11.73
C MET A 150 2.86 2.58 11.10
N MET A 151 2.52 1.52 10.39
CA MET A 151 1.19 1.23 9.89
C MET A 151 0.81 -0.20 10.27
N ALA A 152 -0.45 -0.39 10.69
CA ALA A 152 -1.04 -1.71 10.91
C ALA A 152 -2.37 -1.81 10.16
N ASP A 153 -2.44 -2.75 9.22
CA ASP A 153 -3.66 -3.04 8.48
C ASP A 153 -4.20 -4.42 8.82
N ARG A 154 -5.52 -4.53 8.90
CA ARG A 154 -6.25 -5.76 9.19
C ARG A 154 -7.42 -5.87 8.22
N SER A 155 -7.27 -6.75 7.23
CA SER A 155 -8.31 -7.11 6.27
C SER A 155 -9.05 -8.35 6.78
N SER A 156 -10.39 -8.32 6.73
CA SER A 156 -11.22 -9.44 7.18
C SER A 156 -12.56 -9.40 6.48
N TRP A 157 -13.02 -10.56 6.00
CA TRP A 157 -14.31 -10.72 5.34
C TRP A 157 -14.73 -12.20 5.33
N ASN A 158 -15.89 -12.50 4.72
CA ASN A 158 -16.41 -13.85 4.53
C ASN A 158 -16.74 -14.14 3.05
N GLN A 159 -16.18 -13.38 2.12
CA GLN A 159 -16.37 -13.56 0.69
C GLN A 159 -15.40 -14.62 0.13
N PRO A 160 -15.90 -15.73 -0.43
CA PRO A 160 -15.05 -16.71 -1.10
C PRO A 160 -14.54 -16.19 -2.44
N ASN A 161 -13.52 -16.85 -2.98
CA ASN A 161 -12.94 -16.59 -4.31
C ASN A 161 -12.48 -15.13 -4.50
N ALA A 162 -11.98 -14.48 -3.45
CA ALA A 162 -11.52 -13.10 -3.50
C ALA A 162 -10.01 -12.99 -3.61
N THR A 163 -9.52 -12.03 -4.39
CA THR A 163 -8.11 -11.63 -4.44
C THR A 163 -7.99 -10.23 -3.87
N TRP A 164 -7.15 -10.10 -2.84
CA TRP A 164 -6.80 -8.84 -2.18
C TRP A 164 -5.39 -8.46 -2.58
N GLN A 165 -5.24 -7.26 -3.13
CA GLN A 165 -3.95 -6.70 -3.50
C GLN A 165 -3.83 -5.29 -2.95
N PHE A 166 -2.71 -5.03 -2.29
CA PHE A 166 -2.42 -3.76 -1.67
C PHE A 166 -1.08 -3.24 -2.17
N GLU A 167 -0.99 -1.92 -2.30
CA GLU A 167 0.26 -1.21 -2.49
C GLU A 167 0.36 -0.14 -1.41
N THR A 168 1.27 -0.33 -0.46
CA THR A 168 1.52 0.61 0.62
C THR A 168 2.76 1.43 0.31
N MET A 169 2.57 2.74 0.19
CA MET A 169 3.61 3.72 -0.10
C MET A 169 3.97 4.49 1.16
N VAL A 170 5.26 4.56 1.46
CA VAL A 170 5.83 5.43 2.50
C VAL A 170 6.13 6.78 1.87
N VAL A 171 5.40 7.81 2.28
CA VAL A 171 5.38 9.10 1.56
C VAL A 171 5.69 10.24 2.51
N CYS A 172 6.51 11.18 2.03
CA CYS A 172 6.73 12.45 2.71
C CYS A 172 5.43 13.26 2.75
N ARG A 173 4.89 13.47 3.95
CA ARG A 173 3.65 14.25 4.15
C ARG A 173 3.93 15.75 4.20
N CYS A 174 5.03 16.17 4.82
CA CYS A 174 5.48 17.56 4.82
C CYS A 174 7.02 17.65 4.85
N GLY A 175 7.56 18.78 4.40
CA GLY A 175 9.01 19.01 4.20
C GLY A 175 9.34 19.25 2.73
N ALA A 176 10.63 19.36 2.41
CA ALA A 176 11.09 19.61 1.03
C ALA A 176 10.76 18.44 0.08
N ASP A 177 10.73 17.22 0.62
CA ASP A 177 10.39 16.01 -0.11
C ASP A 177 8.88 15.75 -0.21
N THR A 178 7.98 16.67 0.16
CA THR A 178 6.50 16.44 0.12
C THR A 178 6.04 15.74 -1.16
N GLY A 179 5.26 14.66 -1.01
CA GLY A 179 4.77 13.81 -2.12
C GLY A 179 5.76 12.75 -2.63
N LYS A 180 7.03 12.79 -2.21
CA LYS A 180 8.01 11.79 -2.60
C LYS A 180 7.73 10.44 -1.96
N VAL A 181 7.77 9.39 -2.77
CA VAL A 181 7.64 8.01 -2.33
C VAL A 181 9.02 7.45 -2.01
N TYR A 182 9.29 7.13 -0.75
CA TYR A 182 10.58 6.58 -0.33
C TYR A 182 10.68 5.08 -0.57
N VAL A 183 9.61 4.36 -0.25
CA VAL A 183 9.55 2.91 -0.41
C VAL A 183 8.11 2.50 -0.60
N VAL A 184 7.94 1.44 -1.36
CA VAL A 184 6.65 0.81 -1.62
C VAL A 184 6.77 -0.65 -1.26
N VAL A 185 5.74 -1.17 -0.58
CA VAL A 185 5.53 -2.59 -0.41
C VAL A 185 4.21 -2.98 -1.05
N THR A 186 4.26 -3.92 -2.00
CA THR A 186 3.06 -4.62 -2.44
C THR A 186 2.89 -5.88 -1.60
N TRP A 187 1.66 -6.16 -1.22
CA TRP A 187 1.30 -7.34 -0.44
C TRP A 187 -0.15 -7.72 -0.73
N GLY A 188 -0.53 -8.94 -0.36
CA GLY A 188 -1.87 -9.42 -0.66
C GLY A 188 -2.04 -10.88 -0.33
N PHE A 189 -3.23 -11.38 -0.64
CA PHE A 189 -3.59 -12.78 -0.44
C PHE A 189 -4.79 -13.11 -1.33
N THR A 190 -4.97 -14.39 -1.61
CA THR A 190 -6.18 -14.93 -2.24
C THR A 190 -6.97 -15.74 -1.24
N VAL A 191 -8.28 -15.82 -1.44
CA VAL A 191 -9.23 -16.58 -0.64
C VAL A 191 -9.91 -17.56 -1.58
N ASP A 192 -9.86 -18.86 -1.27
CA ASP A 192 -10.52 -19.87 -2.09
C ASP A 192 -12.03 -20.01 -1.78
N ALA A 193 -12.65 -21.05 -2.34
CA ALA A 193 -14.08 -21.33 -2.17
C ALA A 193 -14.49 -21.74 -0.75
N ASP A 194 -13.51 -22.16 0.07
CA ASP A 194 -13.65 -22.65 1.44
C ASP A 194 -13.09 -21.65 2.47
N LEU A 195 -12.87 -20.41 2.05
CA LEU A 195 -12.35 -19.29 2.85
C LEU A 195 -10.91 -19.49 3.34
N LYS A 196 -10.10 -20.29 2.65
CA LYS A 196 -8.68 -20.49 3.00
C LYS A 196 -7.79 -19.44 2.33
N LEU A 197 -6.88 -18.88 3.12
CA LEU A 197 -5.95 -17.84 2.69
C LEU A 197 -4.71 -18.45 2.05
N THR A 198 -4.36 -17.96 0.86
CA THR A 198 -3.04 -18.15 0.27
C THR A 198 -2.34 -16.80 0.18
N GLU A 199 -1.24 -16.65 0.92
CA GLU A 199 -0.48 -15.40 0.98
C GLU A 199 0.27 -15.13 -0.32
N GLN A 200 0.36 -13.86 -0.68
CA GLN A 200 1.30 -13.39 -1.69
C GLN A 200 2.54 -12.84 -1.00
N ALA A 201 3.72 -13.29 -1.42
CA ALA A 201 4.97 -12.79 -0.86
C ALA A 201 5.07 -11.27 -1.09
N PRO A 202 5.36 -10.46 -0.04
CA PRO A 202 5.52 -9.03 -0.22
C PRO A 202 6.66 -8.71 -1.18
N MET A 203 6.46 -7.75 -2.07
CA MET A 203 7.52 -7.21 -2.92
C MET A 203 7.79 -5.77 -2.53
N VAL A 204 9.07 -5.38 -2.57
CA VAL A 204 9.50 -4.03 -2.19
C VAL A 204 10.08 -3.33 -3.42
N THR A 205 9.74 -2.07 -3.61
CA THR A 205 10.30 -1.18 -4.64
C THR A 205 10.56 0.21 -4.07
N ASN A 206 11.34 1.03 -4.78
CA ASN A 206 11.58 2.44 -4.42
C ASN A 206 10.66 3.41 -5.17
N LYS A 207 9.65 2.88 -5.87
CA LYS A 207 8.74 3.67 -6.71
C LYS A 207 7.38 2.99 -6.79
N GLN A 208 6.33 3.79 -6.68
CA GLN A 208 4.94 3.38 -6.84
C GLN A 208 4.64 2.93 -8.26
N SER A 209 3.61 2.09 -8.38
CA SER A 209 3.05 1.74 -9.68
C SER A 209 2.34 2.93 -10.32
N THR A 210 2.23 2.92 -11.65
CA THR A 210 1.38 3.88 -12.37
C THR A 210 -0.06 3.83 -11.87
N GLU A 211 -0.53 2.63 -11.50
CA GLU A 211 -1.88 2.42 -10.98
C GLU A 211 -2.09 3.15 -9.65
N ALA A 212 -1.11 3.09 -8.74
CA ALA A 212 -1.18 3.83 -7.47
C ALA A 212 -1.17 5.34 -7.69
N THR A 213 -0.40 5.85 -8.66
CA THR A 213 -0.45 7.27 -9.07
C THR A 213 -1.85 7.64 -9.56
N THR A 214 -2.44 6.86 -10.48
CA THR A 214 -3.81 7.14 -10.98
C THR A 214 -4.85 7.06 -9.86
N ALA A 215 -4.71 6.14 -8.91
CA ALA A 215 -5.62 6.06 -7.76
C ALA A 215 -5.54 7.31 -6.86
N VAL A 216 -4.34 7.85 -6.64
CA VAL A 216 -4.16 9.12 -5.91
C VAL A 216 -4.75 10.30 -6.69
N ASP A 217 -4.56 10.35 -8.01
CA ASP A 217 -5.16 11.38 -8.86
C ASP A 217 -6.70 11.31 -8.80
N ASN A 218 -7.29 10.12 -8.84
CA ASN A 218 -8.73 9.96 -8.70
C ASN A 218 -9.26 10.39 -7.32
N TRP A 219 -8.52 10.12 -6.24
CA TRP A 219 -8.84 10.67 -4.91
C TRP A 219 -8.85 12.21 -4.94
N ASN A 220 -7.82 12.80 -5.55
CA ASN A 220 -7.68 14.24 -5.64
C ASN A 220 -8.76 14.89 -6.51
N ASN A 221 -9.11 14.27 -7.64
CA ASN A 221 -10.22 14.69 -8.50
C ASN A 221 -11.55 14.65 -7.75
N GLN A 222 -11.80 13.59 -6.97
CA GLN A 222 -12.97 13.49 -6.12
C GLN A 222 -13.02 14.61 -5.06
N ALA A 223 -11.90 14.90 -4.40
CA ALA A 223 -11.82 15.95 -3.40
C ALA A 223 -12.06 17.35 -4.00
N ALA A 224 -11.50 17.62 -5.19
CA ALA A 224 -11.66 18.88 -5.91
C ALA A 224 -13.06 19.04 -6.55
N GLY A 225 -13.74 17.93 -6.81
CA GLY A 225 -15.06 17.90 -7.46
C GLY A 225 -16.22 18.37 -6.57
N SER A 226 -17.43 17.99 -7.01
CA SER A 226 -18.69 18.31 -6.34
C SER A 226 -18.72 17.82 -4.90
N ALA A 227 -19.32 18.62 -4.01
CA ALA A 227 -19.50 18.24 -2.61
C ALA A 227 -20.29 16.92 -2.42
N PHE A 228 -21.14 16.56 -3.39
CA PHE A 228 -21.92 15.32 -3.39
C PHE A 228 -21.10 14.08 -3.77
N ASP A 229 -19.97 14.28 -4.46
CA ASP A 229 -19.11 13.18 -4.92
C ASP A 229 -17.93 12.93 -3.98
N ARG A 230 -17.65 13.86 -3.06
CA ARG A 230 -16.60 13.74 -2.05
C ARG A 230 -16.82 12.54 -1.15
N ASN A 231 -15.73 11.89 -0.74
CA ASN A 231 -15.73 10.85 0.28
C ASN A 231 -16.26 11.35 1.63
N ALA A 232 -16.04 12.63 1.93
CA ALA A 232 -16.56 13.32 3.11
C ALA A 232 -16.65 14.84 2.88
N PRO A 233 -17.53 15.56 3.61
CA PRO A 233 -17.48 17.02 3.63
C PRO A 233 -16.10 17.53 4.06
N GLY A 234 -15.44 18.31 3.19
CA GLY A 234 -14.09 18.80 3.43
C GLY A 234 -12.99 17.76 3.21
N GLN A 235 -13.20 16.76 2.35
CA GLN A 235 -12.15 15.87 1.86
C GLN A 235 -10.91 16.67 1.42
N LEU A 236 -9.74 16.20 1.85
CA LEU A 236 -8.46 16.86 1.60
C LEU A 236 -7.68 16.15 0.49
N LEU A 237 -6.93 16.94 -0.26
CA LEU A 237 -6.02 16.45 -1.29
C LEU A 237 -4.84 15.72 -0.66
N LEU A 238 -4.39 14.67 -1.34
CA LEU A 238 -3.07 14.07 -1.18
C LEU A 238 -2.06 14.85 -2.04
N PRO A 239 -0.78 14.90 -1.66
CA PRO A 239 0.25 15.43 -2.55
C PRO A 239 0.35 14.55 -3.81
N ALA A 240 0.70 15.16 -4.94
CA ALA A 240 1.05 14.40 -6.14
C ALA A 240 2.28 13.53 -5.84
N LEU A 241 2.23 12.26 -6.26
CA LEU A 241 3.32 11.31 -6.00
C LEU A 241 4.48 11.53 -6.96
N ARG A 242 5.72 11.47 -6.44
CA ARG A 242 6.95 11.60 -7.23
C ARG A 242 8.02 10.61 -6.82
#